data_AF-A0A355BHL6-F1
#
_entry.id   AF-A0A355BHL6-F1
#
_cell.length_a   1.000
_cell.length_b   1.000
_cell.length_c   1.000
_cell.angle_alpha   90.00
_cell.angle_beta   90.00
_cell.angle_gamma   90.00
#
_symmetry.space_group_name_H-M   'P 1'
#
loop_
_entity.id
_entity.type
_entity.pdbx_description
1 polymer ?
#
loop_
_entity_poly.entity_id
_entity_poly.type
_entity_poly.pdbx_seq_one_letter_code
_entity_poly.pdbx_strand_id
1 'polypeptide(L)'
;MASLLYRLHSIIELEPGECNCPWEAEALGLLALNGGHYNQSLFYFDVARESCQDREQQIRVLRTSALICKRLGHYEEASALWKQLLELASDDLLGYEELAKYYEHRLKDLAAAKQVTRRALALAWRSKSQKAAELEHRLRRLEKKGRAKQKE
;
A
#
# COMPACT_ATOMS: atom_id res chain seq x y z
N MET A 1 -12.35 23.37 -28.97
CA MET A 1 -11.42 23.04 -27.86
C MET A 1 -11.94 23.48 -26.48
N ALA A 2 -12.92 24.38 -26.37
CA ALA A 2 -13.46 24.83 -25.08
C ALA A 2 -14.22 23.75 -24.27
N SER A 3 -14.85 22.77 -24.94
CA SER A 3 -15.65 21.73 -24.27
C SER A 3 -14.81 20.70 -23.49
N LEU A 4 -13.60 20.39 -23.95
CA LEU A 4 -12.68 19.48 -23.24
C LEU A 4 -12.09 20.19 -22.02
N LEU A 5 -11.64 21.44 -22.18
CA LEU A 5 -11.14 22.26 -21.08
C LEU A 5 -12.20 22.49 -20.00
N TYR A 6 -13.45 22.77 -20.39
CA TYR A 6 -14.55 22.91 -19.46
C TYR A 6 -14.86 21.61 -18.71
N ARG A 7 -14.88 20.46 -19.40
CA ARG A 7 -15.05 19.15 -18.73
C ARG A 7 -13.89 18.83 -17.79
N LEU A 8 -12.64 19.11 -18.20
CA LEU A 8 -11.48 18.88 -17.34
C LEU A 8 -11.52 19.79 -16.11
N HIS A 9 -11.92 21.05 -16.28
CA HIS A 9 -12.09 21.98 -15.17
C HIS A 9 -13.20 21.53 -14.22
N SER A 10 -14.37 21.15 -14.74
CA SER A 10 -15.47 20.66 -13.91
C SER A 10 -15.11 19.35 -13.19
N ILE A 11 -14.33 18.48 -13.83
CA ILE A 11 -13.87 17.21 -13.22
C ILE A 11 -12.90 17.48 -12.07
N ILE A 12 -11.99 18.45 -12.21
CA ILE A 12 -11.04 18.81 -11.14
C ILE A 12 -11.74 19.39 -9.90
N GLU A 13 -12.93 19.96 -10.08
CA GLU A 13 -13.75 20.52 -9.00
C GLU A 13 -14.71 19.50 -8.35
N LEU A 14 -14.81 18.27 -8.90
CA LEU A 14 -15.73 17.25 -8.36
C LEU A 14 -15.35 16.88 -6.93
N GLU A 15 -16.31 16.91 -6.03
CA GLU A 15 -16.13 16.33 -4.70
C GLU A 15 -16.07 14.79 -4.78
N PRO A 16 -15.43 14.09 -3.81
CA PRO A 16 -15.33 12.64 -3.83
C PRO A 16 -16.68 11.93 -4.01
N GLY A 17 -17.74 12.43 -3.36
CA GLY A 17 -19.09 11.86 -3.45
C GLY A 17 -19.79 12.06 -4.79
N GLU A 18 -19.25 12.89 -5.69
CA GLU A 18 -19.81 13.17 -7.01
C GLU A 18 -19.19 12.31 -8.12
N CYS A 19 -18.13 11.56 -7.79
CA CYS A 19 -17.45 10.67 -8.74
C CYS A 19 -18.37 9.49 -9.10
N ASN A 20 -18.73 9.38 -10.38
CA ASN A 20 -19.66 8.35 -10.85
C ASN A 20 -18.96 7.11 -11.42
N CYS A 21 -17.63 7.13 -11.57
CA CYS A 21 -16.88 5.97 -12.01
C CYS A 21 -15.55 5.81 -11.25
N PRO A 22 -15.08 4.56 -11.03
CA PRO A 22 -13.85 4.29 -10.28
C PRO A 22 -12.59 4.92 -10.88
N TRP A 23 -12.54 5.02 -12.20
CA TRP A 23 -11.39 5.57 -12.94
C TRP A 23 -11.26 7.08 -12.79
N GLU A 24 -12.39 7.79 -12.73
CA GLU A 24 -12.43 9.22 -12.44
C GLU A 24 -11.98 9.48 -11.00
N ALA A 25 -12.50 8.71 -10.05
CA ALA A 25 -12.07 8.77 -8.66
C ALA A 25 -10.57 8.45 -8.51
N GLU A 26 -10.05 7.41 -9.16
CA GLU A 26 -8.60 7.10 -9.16
C GLU A 26 -7.78 8.26 -9.74
N ALA A 27 -8.19 8.83 -10.87
CA ALA A 27 -7.48 9.94 -11.52
C ALA A 27 -7.46 11.21 -10.65
N LEU A 28 -8.59 11.59 -10.06
CA LEU A 28 -8.68 12.73 -9.14
C LEU A 28 -7.89 12.48 -7.86
N GLY A 29 -7.91 11.26 -7.33
CA GLY A 29 -7.09 10.84 -6.20
C GLY A 29 -5.59 11.00 -6.49
N LEU A 30 -5.13 10.64 -7.69
CA LEU A 30 -3.75 10.82 -8.13
C LEU A 30 -3.38 12.30 -8.33
N LEU A 31 -4.27 13.13 -8.85
CA LEU A 31 -4.05 14.58 -8.96
C LEU A 31 -3.92 15.22 -7.58
N ALA A 32 -4.82 14.90 -6.65
CA ALA A 32 -4.76 15.36 -5.27
C ALA A 32 -3.46 14.89 -4.58
N LEU A 33 -3.01 13.66 -4.82
CA LEU A 33 -1.75 13.13 -4.32
C LEU A 33 -0.54 13.94 -4.81
N ASN A 34 -0.51 14.24 -6.12
CA ASN A 34 0.56 15.03 -6.74
C ASN A 34 0.58 16.48 -6.21
N GLY A 35 -0.60 17.03 -5.86
CA GLY A 35 -0.74 18.31 -5.16
C GLY A 35 -0.38 18.28 -3.67
N GLY A 36 -0.08 17.11 -3.10
CA GLY A 36 0.22 16.94 -1.68
C GLY A 36 -1.02 16.95 -0.77
N HIS A 37 -2.22 16.88 -1.34
CA HIS A 37 -3.49 16.85 -0.61
C HIS A 37 -3.84 15.41 -0.21
N TYR A 38 -3.06 14.85 0.71
CA TYR A 38 -3.11 13.43 1.07
C TYR A 38 -4.49 12.95 1.57
N ASN A 39 -5.15 13.71 2.46
CA ASN A 39 -6.47 13.32 2.97
C ASN A 39 -7.53 13.34 1.87
N GLN A 40 -7.50 14.37 1.01
CA GLN A 40 -8.39 14.46 -0.15
C GLN A 40 -8.17 13.28 -1.11
N SER A 41 -6.90 12.95 -1.35
CA SER A 41 -6.52 11.79 -2.17
C SER A 41 -7.09 10.48 -1.62
N LEU A 42 -7.04 10.27 -0.30
CA LEU A 42 -7.63 9.09 0.35
C LEU A 42 -9.15 9.02 0.14
N PHE A 43 -9.88 10.13 0.27
CA PHE A 43 -11.33 10.13 0.02
C PHE A 43 -11.67 9.69 -1.41
N TYR A 44 -10.96 10.20 -2.42
CA TYR A 44 -11.16 9.76 -3.79
C TYR A 44 -10.82 8.27 -3.98
N PHE A 45 -9.75 7.79 -3.34
CA PHE A 45 -9.38 6.38 -3.43
C PHE A 45 -10.37 5.45 -2.72
N ASP A 46 -11.01 5.90 -1.64
CA ASP A 46 -12.07 5.12 -1.01
C ASP A 46 -13.30 5.00 -1.93
N VAL A 47 -13.71 6.10 -2.57
CA VAL A 47 -14.79 6.08 -3.58
C VAL A 47 -14.43 5.17 -4.75
N ALA A 48 -13.18 5.25 -5.22
CA ALA A 48 -12.69 4.36 -6.28
C ALA A 48 -12.81 2.89 -5.84
N ARG A 49 -12.42 2.55 -4.60
CA ARG A 49 -12.47 1.17 -4.08
C ARG A 49 -13.89 0.63 -3.93
N GLU A 50 -14.82 1.45 -3.46
CA GLU A 50 -16.22 1.04 -3.28
C GLU A 50 -16.89 0.66 -4.61
N SER A 51 -16.51 1.35 -5.68
CA SER A 51 -17.13 1.18 -6.99
C SER A 51 -16.32 0.28 -7.95
N CYS A 52 -15.09 -0.09 -7.59
CA CYS A 52 -14.17 -0.77 -8.48
C CYS A 52 -14.49 -2.27 -8.65
N GLN A 53 -14.60 -2.70 -9.90
CA GLN A 53 -14.75 -4.12 -10.28
C GLN A 53 -13.49 -4.71 -10.90
N ASP A 54 -12.53 -3.88 -11.29
CA ASP A 54 -11.28 -4.29 -11.93
C ASP A 54 -10.20 -4.62 -10.89
N ARG A 55 -9.68 -5.84 -10.92
CA ARG A 55 -8.70 -6.32 -9.94
C ARG A 55 -7.40 -5.52 -9.98
N GLU A 56 -6.92 -5.15 -11.16
CA GLU A 56 -5.66 -4.41 -11.28
C GLU A 56 -5.79 -3.00 -10.71
N GLN A 57 -6.92 -2.33 -10.96
CA GLN A 57 -7.25 -1.05 -10.35
C GLN A 57 -7.35 -1.16 -8.83
N GLN A 58 -8.06 -2.17 -8.29
CA GLN A 58 -8.12 -2.36 -6.83
C GLN A 58 -6.72 -2.49 -6.21
N ILE A 59 -5.83 -3.27 -6.83
CA ILE A 59 -4.44 -3.43 -6.39
C ILE A 59 -3.69 -2.08 -6.38
N ARG A 60 -3.80 -1.29 -7.45
CA ARG A 60 -3.14 0.02 -7.55
C ARG A 60 -3.66 0.99 -6.48
N VAL A 61 -4.98 1.07 -6.32
CA VAL A 61 -5.61 1.98 -5.38
C VAL A 61 -5.28 1.60 -3.93
N LEU A 62 -5.34 0.32 -3.56
CA LEU A 62 -4.94 -0.17 -2.24
C LEU A 62 -3.48 0.13 -1.94
N ARG A 63 -2.57 -0.16 -2.89
CA ARG A 63 -1.14 0.11 -2.73
C ARG A 63 -0.88 1.59 -2.50
N THR A 64 -1.51 2.45 -3.30
CA THR A 64 -1.32 3.90 -3.21
C THR A 64 -1.88 4.46 -1.90
N SER A 65 -3.09 4.04 -1.52
CA SER A 65 -3.73 4.44 -0.26
C SER A 65 -2.89 4.04 0.95
N ALA A 66 -2.35 2.81 0.96
CA ALA A 66 -1.51 2.33 2.05
C ALA A 66 -0.19 3.12 2.18
N LEU A 67 0.41 3.55 1.06
CA LEU A 67 1.58 4.44 1.07
C LEU A 67 1.25 5.82 1.63
N ILE A 68 0.08 6.36 1.30
CA ILE A 68 -0.39 7.65 1.82
C ILE A 68 -0.63 7.56 3.33
N CYS A 69 -1.38 6.57 3.80
CA CYS A 69 -1.62 6.33 5.24
C CYS A 69 -0.28 6.21 5.99
N LYS A 70 0.69 5.46 5.45
CA LYS A 70 2.03 5.36 6.04
C LYS A 70 2.72 6.73 6.11
N ARG A 71 2.62 7.55 5.06
CA ARG A 71 3.22 8.89 5.01
C ARG A 71 2.60 9.85 6.03
N LEU A 72 1.30 9.72 6.26
CA LEU A 72 0.56 10.48 7.28
C LEU A 72 0.79 9.96 8.71
N GLY A 73 1.48 8.83 8.87
CA GLY A 73 1.71 8.21 10.18
C GLY A 73 0.56 7.32 10.66
N HIS A 74 -0.44 7.06 9.81
CA HIS A 74 -1.55 6.14 10.07
C HIS A 74 -1.11 4.70 9.79
N TYR A 75 -0.18 4.20 10.61
CA TYR A 75 0.46 2.91 10.36
C TYR A 75 -0.48 1.71 10.49
N GLU A 76 -1.48 1.80 11.36
CA GLU A 76 -2.46 0.74 11.56
C GLU A 76 -3.35 0.58 10.32
N GLU A 77 -3.95 1.68 9.85
CA GLU A 77 -4.71 1.75 8.60
C GLU A 77 -3.87 1.25 7.41
N ALA A 78 -2.63 1.74 7.28
CA ALA A 78 -1.72 1.28 6.23
C ALA A 78 -1.51 -0.23 6.30
N SER A 79 -1.33 -0.80 7.49
CA SER A 79 -1.15 -2.25 7.67
C SER A 79 -2.41 -3.05 7.29
N ALA A 80 -3.60 -2.52 7.55
CA ALA A 80 -4.86 -3.15 7.15
C ALA A 80 -4.98 -3.17 5.62
N LEU A 81 -4.68 -2.05 4.96
CA LEU A 81 -4.66 -1.96 3.50
C LEU A 81 -3.60 -2.88 2.87
N TRP A 82 -2.41 -3.01 3.47
CA TRP A 82 -1.41 -3.96 3.01
C TRP A 82 -1.86 -5.42 3.12
N LYS A 83 -2.61 -5.78 4.17
CA LYS A 83 -3.17 -7.14 4.31
C LYS A 83 -4.22 -7.40 3.24
N GLN A 84 -5.16 -6.47 3.03
CA GLN A 84 -6.15 -6.56 1.95
C GLN A 84 -5.49 -6.67 0.57
N LEU A 85 -4.42 -5.89 0.34
CA LEU A 85 -3.65 -5.97 -0.90
C LEU A 85 -3.05 -7.37 -1.10
N LEU A 86 -2.51 -8.00 -0.05
CA LEU A 86 -1.91 -9.33 -0.15
C LEU A 86 -2.94 -10.46 -0.28
N GLU A 87 -4.19 -10.23 0.13
CA GLU A 87 -5.30 -11.14 -0.18
C GLU A 87 -5.61 -11.13 -1.68
N LEU A 88 -5.55 -9.95 -2.32
CA LEU A 88 -5.77 -9.79 -3.77
C LEU A 88 -4.53 -10.10 -4.61
N ALA A 89 -3.34 -9.81 -4.11
CA ALA A 89 -2.05 -9.89 -4.81
C ALA A 89 -1.00 -10.50 -3.88
N SER A 90 -1.11 -11.82 -3.68
CA SER A 90 -0.24 -12.57 -2.75
C SER A 90 1.25 -12.58 -3.13
N ASP A 91 1.61 -12.10 -4.31
CA ASP A 91 2.96 -11.96 -4.86
C ASP A 91 3.53 -10.54 -4.70
N ASP A 92 2.80 -9.59 -4.10
CA ASP A 92 3.29 -8.22 -3.92
C ASP A 92 4.39 -8.12 -2.85
N LEU A 93 5.64 -8.12 -3.30
CA LEU A 93 6.83 -7.99 -2.45
C LEU A 93 6.83 -6.69 -1.62
N LEU A 94 6.29 -5.59 -2.14
CA LEU A 94 6.24 -4.32 -1.41
C LEU A 94 5.31 -4.43 -0.20
N GLY A 95 4.13 -5.02 -0.38
CA GLY A 95 3.16 -5.23 0.71
C GLY A 95 3.76 -6.04 1.86
N TYR A 96 4.47 -7.13 1.56
CA TYR A 96 5.17 -7.89 2.61
C TYR A 96 6.29 -7.09 3.28
N GLU A 97 7.06 -6.32 2.51
CA GLU A 97 8.16 -5.52 3.05
C GLU A 97 7.65 -4.47 4.06
N GLU A 98 6.55 -3.79 3.72
CA GLU A 98 5.94 -2.79 4.59
C GLU A 98 5.27 -3.40 5.82
N LEU A 99 4.61 -4.55 5.69
CA LEU A 99 4.10 -5.29 6.85
C LEU A 99 5.22 -5.77 7.77
N ALA A 100 6.35 -6.24 7.23
CA ALA A 100 7.49 -6.64 8.04
C ALA A 100 8.03 -5.45 8.86
N LYS A 101 8.14 -4.26 8.25
CA LYS A 101 8.51 -3.01 8.95
C LYS A 101 7.50 -2.64 10.03
N TYR A 102 6.20 -2.77 9.74
CA TYR A 102 5.13 -2.48 10.70
C TYR A 102 5.24 -3.40 11.94
N TYR A 103 5.32 -4.72 11.74
CA TYR A 103 5.47 -5.67 12.84
C TYR A 103 6.76 -5.44 13.64
N GLU A 104 7.89 -5.18 12.98
CA GLU A 104 9.17 -4.93 13.66
C GLU A 104 9.17 -3.62 14.46
N HIS A 105 8.74 -2.52 13.84
CA HIS A 105 8.95 -1.18 14.40
C HIS A 105 7.80 -0.70 15.27
N ARG A 106 6.54 -1.00 14.90
CA ARG A 106 5.34 -0.52 15.59
C ARG A 106 4.88 -1.51 16.65
N LEU A 107 4.64 -2.77 16.27
CA LEU A 107 4.14 -3.78 17.21
C LEU A 107 5.23 -4.45 18.04
N LYS A 108 6.51 -4.29 17.65
CA LYS A 108 7.65 -5.01 18.23
C LYS A 108 7.48 -6.54 18.22
N ASP A 109 6.64 -7.04 17.31
CA ASP A 109 6.40 -8.45 17.08
C ASP A 109 7.42 -8.98 16.06
N LEU A 110 8.55 -9.43 16.59
CA LEU A 110 9.62 -10.00 15.78
C LEU A 110 9.24 -11.35 15.15
N ALA A 111 8.26 -12.07 15.71
CA ALA A 111 7.84 -13.35 15.17
C ALA A 111 7.03 -13.15 13.89
N ALA A 112 6.02 -12.27 13.93
CA ALA A 112 5.24 -11.89 12.76
C ALA A 112 6.12 -11.23 11.68
N ALA A 113 7.04 -10.34 12.06
CA ALA A 113 7.97 -9.71 11.12
C ALA A 113 8.82 -10.74 10.37
N LYS A 114 9.32 -11.78 11.05
CA LYS A 114 10.06 -12.89 10.42
C LYS A 114 9.19 -13.70 9.47
N GLN A 115 7.98 -14.05 9.90
CA GLN A 115 7.07 -14.87 9.10
C GLN A 115 6.73 -14.17 7.77
N VAL A 116 6.38 -12.89 7.83
CA VAL A 116 6.09 -12.06 6.65
C VAL A 116 7.33 -11.93 5.76
N THR A 117 8.51 -11.68 6.35
CA THR A 117 9.78 -11.58 5.59
C THR A 117 10.14 -12.90 4.89
N ARG A 118 9.90 -14.06 5.53
CA ARG A 118 10.14 -15.38 4.91
C ARG A 118 9.23 -15.63 3.71
N ARG A 119 7.96 -15.26 3.80
CA ARG A 119 7.02 -15.35 2.67
C ARG A 119 7.48 -14.47 1.50
N ALA A 120 7.86 -13.22 1.79
CA ALA A 120 8.42 -12.31 0.79
C ALA A 120 9.67 -12.89 0.12
N LEU A 121 10.58 -13.48 0.90
CA LEU A 121 11.81 -14.06 0.41
C LEU A 121 11.54 -15.26 -0.52
N ALA A 122 10.62 -16.15 -0.15
CA ALA A 122 10.24 -17.28 -0.99
C ALA A 122 9.69 -16.80 -2.36
N LEU A 123 8.87 -15.75 -2.35
CA LEU A 123 8.36 -15.12 -3.58
C LEU A 123 9.48 -14.47 -4.39
N ALA A 124 10.40 -13.78 -3.74
CA ALA A 124 11.54 -13.13 -4.39
C ALA A 124 12.47 -14.16 -5.07
N TRP A 125 12.73 -15.31 -4.44
CA TRP A 125 13.47 -16.40 -5.08
C TRP A 125 12.73 -16.99 -6.27
N ARG A 126 11.42 -17.27 -6.13
CA ARG A 126 10.60 -17.83 -7.22
C ARG A 126 10.59 -16.93 -8.46
N SER A 127 10.49 -15.61 -8.24
CA SER A 127 10.47 -14.59 -9.30
C SER A 127 11.87 -14.14 -9.74
N LYS A 128 12.95 -14.67 -9.16
CA LYS A 128 14.34 -14.19 -9.36
C LYS A 128 14.49 -12.68 -9.15
N SER A 129 13.74 -12.12 -8.20
CA SER A 129 13.78 -10.70 -7.88
C SER A 129 15.11 -10.30 -7.25
N GLN A 130 15.62 -9.14 -7.64
CA GLN A 130 16.81 -8.53 -7.04
C GLN A 130 16.62 -8.23 -5.54
N LYS A 131 15.37 -8.14 -5.05
CA LYS A 131 15.04 -7.94 -3.64
C LYS A 131 15.40 -9.13 -2.73
N ALA A 132 15.69 -10.31 -3.30
CA ALA A 132 15.99 -11.50 -2.50
C ALA A 132 17.13 -11.28 -1.50
N ALA A 133 18.24 -10.67 -1.94
CA ALA A 133 19.39 -10.41 -1.07
C ALA A 133 19.05 -9.46 0.10
N GLU A 134 18.25 -8.42 -0.15
CA GLU A 134 17.81 -7.49 0.90
C GLU A 134 16.91 -8.19 1.93
N LEU A 135 15.97 -9.01 1.44
CA LEU A 135 15.05 -9.77 2.28
C LEU A 135 15.77 -10.83 3.12
N GLU A 136 16.77 -11.51 2.57
CA GLU A 136 17.65 -12.42 3.32
C GLU A 136 18.38 -11.68 4.45
N HIS A 137 18.98 -10.53 4.13
CA HIS A 137 19.69 -9.73 5.11
C HIS A 137 18.75 -9.26 6.23
N ARG A 138 17.54 -8.78 5.90
CA ARG A 138 16.50 -8.41 6.88
C ARG A 138 16.13 -9.58 7.78
N LEU A 139 15.89 -10.76 7.20
CA LEU A 139 15.54 -11.97 7.96
C LEU A 139 16.64 -12.35 8.95
N ARG A 140 17.91 -12.36 8.52
CA ARG A 140 19.07 -12.65 9.40
C ARG A 140 19.14 -11.66 10.56
N ARG A 141 18.91 -10.36 10.33
CA ARG A 141 18.89 -9.36 11.40
C ARG A 141 17.76 -9.59 12.39
N LEU A 142 16.55 -9.90 11.91
CA LEU A 142 15.40 -10.22 12.77
C LEU A 142 15.66 -11.48 13.61
N GLU A 143 16.28 -12.52 13.03
CA GLU A 143 16.64 -13.75 13.72
C GLU A 143 17.62 -13.51 14.87
N LYS A 144 18.67 -12.73 14.62
CA LYS A 144 19.62 -12.31 15.67
C LYS A 144 18.93 -11.53 16.80
N LYS A 145 18.09 -10.54 16.46
CA LYS A 145 17.33 -9.75 17.46
C LYS A 145 16.42 -10.63 18.33
N GLY A 146 15.70 -11.57 17.71
CA GLY A 146 14.79 -12.44 18.44
C GLY A 146 15.49 -13.40 19.41
N ARG A 147 16.70 -13.87 19.08
CA ARG A 147 17.50 -14.71 19.98
C ARG A 147 18.03 -13.95 21.20
N ALA A 148 18.32 -12.65 21.05
CA ALA A 148 18.73 -11.80 22.16
C ALA A 148 17.58 -11.56 23.15
N LYS A 149 16.38 -11.26 22.64
CA LYS A 149 15.17 -11.00 23.44
C LYS A 149 14.61 -12.23 24.18
N GLN A 150 15.02 -13.45 23.80
CA GLN A 150 14.64 -14.69 24.48
C GLN A 150 15.61 -15.09 25.60
N LYS A 151 16.75 -14.40 25.73
CA LYS A 151 17.77 -14.65 26.76
C LYS A 151 17.68 -13.67 27.95
N GLU A 152 16.83 -12.66 27.84
CA GLU A 152 16.44 -11.73 28.91
C GLU A 152 15.15 -12.22 29.55
#